data_AF-A0A0Q9KR70-F1
#
_entry.id   AF-A0A0Q9KR70-F1
#
_cell.length_a   1.000
_cell.length_b   1.000
_cell.length_c   1.000
_cell.angle_alpha   90.00
_cell.angle_beta   90.00
_cell.angle_gamma   90.00
#
_symmetry.space_group_name_H-M   'P 1'
#
loop_
_entity.id
_entity.type
_entity.pdbx_description
1 polymer ?
#
loop_
_entity_poly.entity_id
_entity_poly.type
_entity_poly.pdbx_seq_one_letter_code
_entity_poly.pdbx_strand_id
1 'polypeptide(L)'
;MADLESTRDRLWALAVHMDSTGDLRDRARRWRLAAQETRAECAMLVGVSGLSWRAPSADAFRRLISRRVRELRSLAEREEAVADLLERIAETAERAA
;
A
#
# COMPACT_ATOMS: atom_id res chain seq x y z
N MET A 1 -17.32 -24.08 -37.22
CA MET A 1 -16.32 -23.00 -37.34
C MET A 1 -16.62 -21.82 -36.42
N ALA A 2 -17.88 -21.34 -36.31
CA ALA A 2 -18.24 -20.25 -35.38
C ALA A 2 -17.99 -20.53 -33.88
N ASP A 3 -18.03 -21.79 -33.45
CA ASP A 3 -17.90 -22.19 -32.04
C ASP A 3 -16.46 -22.09 -31.48
N LEU A 4 -15.45 -22.32 -32.35
CA LEU A 4 -14.04 -22.22 -31.98
C LEU A 4 -13.57 -20.77 -31.89
N GLU A 5 -14.15 -19.88 -32.69
CA GLU A 5 -13.86 -18.44 -32.69
C GLU A 5 -14.47 -17.78 -31.44
N SER A 6 -15.71 -18.15 -31.08
CA SER A 6 -16.33 -17.72 -29.82
C SER A 6 -15.58 -18.23 -28.57
N THR A 7 -15.07 -19.46 -28.62
CA THR A 7 -14.26 -20.02 -27.51
C THR A 7 -12.92 -19.29 -27.39
N ARG A 8 -12.26 -18.97 -28.50
CA ARG A 8 -11.00 -18.23 -28.52
C ARG A 8 -11.16 -16.80 -27.97
N ASP A 9 -12.22 -16.09 -28.34
CA ASP A 9 -12.47 -14.73 -27.86
C ASP A 9 -12.76 -14.70 -26.36
N ARG A 10 -13.50 -15.69 -25.84
CA ARG A 10 -13.73 -15.85 -24.39
C ARG A 10 -12.42 -16.12 -23.64
N LEU A 11 -11.56 -16.99 -24.16
CA LEU A 11 -10.27 -17.30 -23.55
C LEU A 11 -9.33 -16.08 -23.54
N TRP A 12 -9.34 -15.27 -24.60
CA TRP A 12 -8.58 -14.02 -24.65
C TRP A 12 -9.08 -12.99 -23.65
N ALA A 13 -10.40 -12.79 -23.54
CA ALA A 13 -10.98 -11.88 -22.55
C ALA A 13 -10.63 -12.30 -21.11
N LEU A 14 -10.68 -13.61 -20.83
CA LEU A 14 -10.29 -14.18 -19.53
C LEU A 14 -8.81 -13.95 -19.23
N ALA A 15 -7.92 -14.18 -20.20
CA ALA A 15 -6.49 -13.96 -20.04
C ALA A 15 -6.15 -12.49 -19.77
N VAL A 16 -6.79 -11.55 -20.48
CA VAL A 16 -6.62 -10.11 -20.25
C VAL A 16 -7.16 -9.70 -18.87
N HIS A 17 -8.28 -10.27 -18.43
CA HIS A 17 -8.81 -9.98 -17.10
C HIS A 17 -7.92 -10.50 -15.98
N MET A 18 -7.40 -11.72 -16.12
CA MET A 18 -6.46 -12.31 -15.17
C MET A 18 -5.13 -11.55 -15.08
N ASP A 19 -4.62 -11.04 -16.21
CA ASP A 19 -3.41 -10.20 -16.23
C ASP A 19 -3.64 -8.86 -15.51
N SER A 20 -4.80 -8.24 -15.76
CA SER A 20 -5.19 -6.99 -15.11
C SER A 20 -5.43 -7.15 -13.60
N THR A 21 -6.05 -8.24 -13.15
CA THR A 21 -6.24 -8.50 -11.71
C THR A 21 -4.93 -8.86 -11.03
N GLY A 22 -4.02 -9.55 -11.74
CA GLY A 22 -2.65 -9.79 -11.31
C GLY A 22 -1.89 -8.49 -11.04
N ASP A 23 -1.91 -7.53 -11.97
CA ASP A 23 -1.26 -6.22 -11.78
C ASP A 23 -1.85 -5.44 -10.59
N LEU A 24 -3.18 -5.46 -10.41
CA LEU A 24 -3.83 -4.81 -9.27
C LEU A 24 -3.35 -5.38 -7.93
N ARG A 25 -3.22 -6.71 -7.82
CA ARG A 25 -2.72 -7.36 -6.60
C ARG A 25 -1.24 -7.10 -6.35
N ASP A 26 -0.42 -7.11 -7.40
CA ASP A 26 1.00 -6.76 -7.28
C ASP A 26 1.18 -5.31 -6.85
N ARG A 27 0.34 -4.39 -7.34
CA ARG A 27 0.30 -3.00 -6.88
C ARG A 27 -0.18 -2.90 -5.44
N ALA A 28 -1.21 -3.63 -5.04
CA ALA A 28 -1.66 -3.69 -3.64
C ALA A 28 -0.53 -4.16 -2.71
N ARG A 29 0.20 -5.22 -3.10
CA ARG A 29 1.37 -5.71 -2.36
C ARG A 29 2.44 -4.63 -2.19
N ARG A 30 2.77 -3.90 -3.26
CA ARG A 30 3.75 -2.80 -3.20
C ARG A 30 3.32 -1.69 -2.25
N TRP A 31 2.03 -1.33 -2.24
CA TRP A 31 1.50 -0.36 -1.28
C TRP A 31 1.55 -0.85 0.17
N ARG A 32 1.29 -2.14 0.42
CA ARG A 32 1.47 -2.73 1.77
C ARG A 32 2.92 -2.68 2.23
N LEU A 33 3.88 -2.94 1.33
CA LEU A 33 5.30 -2.81 1.64
C LEU A 33 5.67 -1.36 1.98
N ALA A 34 5.20 -0.39 1.19
CA ALA A 34 5.39 1.04 1.50
C ALA A 34 4.82 1.42 2.88
N ALA A 35 3.60 0.97 3.20
CA ALA A 35 3.00 1.19 4.51
C ALA A 35 3.82 0.59 5.67
N GLN A 36 4.42 -0.59 5.45
CA GLN A 36 5.31 -1.23 6.42
C GLN A 36 6.61 -0.45 6.60
N GLU A 37 7.22 0.03 5.52
CA GLU A 37 8.43 0.87 5.56
C GLU A 37 8.16 2.18 6.31
N THR A 38 7.05 2.87 6.01
CA THR A 38 6.63 4.09 6.70
C THR A 38 6.41 3.86 8.21
N ARG A 39 5.82 2.72 8.60
CA ARG A 39 5.65 2.35 10.02
C ARG A 39 6.98 2.04 10.70
N ALA A 40 7.92 1.40 9.99
CA ALA A 40 9.26 1.14 10.50
C ALA A 40 10.04 2.45 10.74
N GLU A 41 9.93 3.41 9.81
CA GLU A 41 10.51 4.74 9.99
C GLU A 41 9.91 5.47 11.19
N CYS A 42 8.59 5.41 11.38
CA CYS A 42 7.95 5.95 12.58
C CYS A 42 8.54 5.36 13.88
N ALA A 43 8.73 4.04 13.92
CA ALA A 43 9.28 3.35 15.09
C ALA A 43 10.72 3.81 15.38
N MET A 44 11.54 3.95 14.33
CA MET A 44 12.90 4.48 14.43
C MET A 44 12.92 5.90 14.99
N LEU A 45 12.09 6.81 14.44
CA LEU A 45 12.01 8.19 14.88
C LEU A 45 11.57 8.31 16.35
N VAL A 46 10.60 7.50 16.77
CA VAL A 46 10.19 7.41 18.18
C VAL A 46 11.37 6.97 19.05
N GLY A 47 12.08 5.91 18.64
CA GLY A 47 13.28 5.43 19.35
C GLY A 47 14.34 6.51 19.51
N VAL A 48 14.68 7.23 18.43
CA VAL A 48 15.64 8.33 18.44
C VAL A 48 15.18 9.47 19.36
N SER A 49 13.89 9.82 19.36
CA SER A 49 13.35 10.88 20.22
C SER A 49 13.39 10.55 21.72
N GLY A 50 13.41 9.25 22.06
CA GLY A 50 13.49 8.74 23.42
C GLY A 50 14.92 8.64 23.97
N LEU A 51 15.95 8.81 23.12
CA LEU A 51 17.34 8.79 23.57
C LEU A 51 17.60 9.94 24.56
N SER A 52 18.40 9.65 25.58
CA SER A 52 18.66 10.58 26.69
C SER A 52 19.55 11.75 26.24
N TRP A 53 18.92 12.77 25.67
CA TRP A 53 19.53 14.06 25.32
C TRP A 53 19.02 15.16 26.26
N ARG A 54 19.92 15.95 26.88
CA ARG A 54 19.60 17.01 27.87
C ARG A 54 20.17 18.39 27.49
N ALA A 55 19.89 18.89 26.29
CA ALA A 55 20.22 20.25 25.88
C ALA A 55 18.93 21.06 25.66
N PRO A 56 18.99 22.41 25.66
CA PRO A 56 17.83 23.27 25.41
C PRO A 56 17.11 22.96 24.09
N SER A 57 17.82 22.44 23.09
CA SER A 57 17.27 22.02 21.80
C SER A 57 16.48 20.71 21.84
N ALA A 58 16.59 19.91 22.91
CA ALA A 58 15.99 18.58 22.99
C ALA A 58 14.47 18.61 22.90
N ASP A 59 13.83 19.59 23.55
CA ASP A 59 12.36 19.70 23.53
C ASP A 59 11.84 20.17 22.17
N ALA A 60 12.58 21.05 21.50
CA ALA A 60 12.26 21.46 20.13
C ALA A 60 12.38 20.27 19.17
N PHE A 61 13.44 19.46 19.32
CA PHE A 61 13.62 18.23 18.57
C PHE A 61 12.48 17.23 18.81
N ARG A 62 12.12 16.94 20.07
CA ARG A 62 11.01 16.03 20.41
C ARG A 62 9.68 16.49 19.81
N ARG A 63 9.39 17.80 19.82
CA ARG A 63 8.18 18.36 19.18
C ARG A 63 8.19 18.17 17.67
N LEU A 64 9.33 18.42 17.01
CA LEU A 64 9.50 18.21 15.58
C LEU A 64 9.27 16.74 15.23
N ILE A 65 9.91 15.81 15.94
CA ILE A 65 9.76 14.37 15.71
C ILE A 65 8.31 13.93 15.94
N SER A 66 7.67 14.40 17.01
CA SER A 66 6.26 14.06 17.31
C SER A 66 5.32 14.49 16.18
N ARG A 67 5.56 15.66 15.57
CA ARG A 67 4.81 16.11 14.40
C ARG A 67 5.06 15.20 13.19
N ARG A 68 6.32 14.89 12.89
CA ARG A 68 6.68 14.02 11.76
C ARG A 68 6.13 12.61 11.89
N VAL A 69 6.18 12.03 13.09
CA VAL A 69 5.59 10.71 13.36
C VAL A 69 4.08 10.73 13.13
N ARG A 70 3.37 11.81 13.48
CA ARG A 70 1.93 11.94 13.20
C ARG A 70 1.65 12.00 11.70
N GLU A 71 2.43 12.79 10.96
CA GLU A 71 2.32 12.92 9.51
C GLU A 71 2.58 11.58 8.80
N LEU A 72 3.64 10.87 9.19
CA LEU A 72 3.99 9.55 8.64
C LEU A 72 2.98 8.46 9.00
N ARG A 73 2.40 8.47 10.20
CA ARG A 73 1.30 7.55 10.54
C ARG A 73 0.10 7.75 9.64
N SER A 74 -0.29 9.00 9.38
CA SER A 74 -1.37 9.30 8.46
C SER A 74 -1.03 8.88 7.02
N LEU A 75 0.25 8.99 6.61
CA LEU A 75 0.70 8.46 5.32
C LEU A 75 0.55 6.94 5.25
N ALA A 76 1.05 6.19 6.24
CA ALA A 76 0.95 4.73 6.29
C ALA A 76 -0.51 4.24 6.26
N GLU A 77 -1.44 4.96 6.92
CA GLU A 77 -2.87 4.67 6.86
C GLU A 77 -3.44 4.83 5.44
N ARG A 78 -3.00 5.86 4.71
CA ARG A 78 -3.42 6.09 3.31
C ARG A 78 -2.83 5.04 2.38
N GLU A 79 -1.57 4.65 2.58
CA GLU A 79 -0.89 3.60 1.80
C GLU A 79 -1.62 2.26 1.95
N GLU A 80 -1.99 1.88 3.17
CA GLU A 80 -2.80 0.69 3.44
C GLU A 80 -4.19 0.77 2.78
N ALA A 81 -4.87 1.92 2.91
CA ALA A 81 -6.19 2.12 2.31
C ALA A 81 -6.17 1.99 0.77
N VAL A 82 -5.08 2.42 0.12
CA VAL A 82 -4.89 2.22 -1.33
C VAL A 82 -4.72 0.74 -1.65
N ALA A 83 -3.94 0.00 -0.86
CA ALA A 83 -3.80 -1.45 -1.05
C ALA A 83 -5.15 -2.17 -0.92
N ASP A 84 -5.95 -1.84 0.09
CA ASP A 84 -7.27 -2.43 0.31
C ASP A 84 -8.28 -2.07 -0.80
N LEU A 85 -8.17 -0.87 -1.37
CA LEU A 85 -8.97 -0.49 -2.54
C LEU A 85 -8.59 -1.32 -3.76
N LEU A 86 -7.29 -1.49 -4.04
CA LEU A 86 -6.83 -2.27 -5.18
C LEU A 86 -7.22 -3.74 -5.07
N GLU A 87 -7.12 -4.34 -3.88
CA GLU A 87 -7.57 -5.71 -3.63
C GLU A 87 -9.08 -5.87 -3.89
N ARG A 88 -9.91 -4.96 -3.37
CA ARG A 88 -11.37 -4.98 -3.60
C ARG A 88 -11.73 -4.82 -5.07
N ILE A 89 -11.00 -3.99 -5.83
CA ILE A 89 -11.20 -3.84 -7.27
C ILE A 89 -10.84 -5.15 -7.97
N ALA A 90 -9.72 -5.78 -7.63
CA ALA A 90 -9.33 -7.07 -8.19
C ALA A 90 -10.39 -8.16 -7.91
N GLU A 91 -10.86 -8.27 -6.66
CA GLU A 91 -11.92 -9.22 -6.27
C GLU A 91 -13.26 -8.95 -7.00
N THR A 92 -13.57 -7.69 -7.29
CA THR A 92 -14.80 -7.33 -8.00
C THR A 92 -14.68 -7.68 -9.49
N ALA A 93 -13.51 -7.44 -10.09
CA ALA A 93 -13.22 -7.80 -11.47
C ALA A 93 -13.27 -9.32 -11.68
N GLU A 94 -12.69 -10.11 -10.77
CA GLU A 94 -12.76 -11.57 -10.84
C GLU A 94 -14.16 -12.14 -10.73
N ARG A 95 -15.04 -11.50 -9.95
CA ARG A 95 -16.44 -11.92 -9.84
C ARG A 95 -17.29 -11.54 -11.05
N ALA A 96 -16.83 -10.58 -11.85
CA ALA A 96 -17.55 -10.07 -13.02
C ALA A 96 -17.15 -10.79 -14.33
N ALA A 97 -16.02 -11.50 -14.34
CA ALA A 97 -15.57 -12.36 -15.44
C ALA A 97 -16.14 -13.79 -15.34
#